data_AF-A0A947TC80-F1
#
_entry.id   AF-A0A947TC80-F1
#
_cell.length_a   1.000
_cell.length_b   1.000
_cell.length_c   1.000
_cell.angle_alpha   90.00
_cell.angle_beta   90.00
_cell.angle_gamma   90.00
#
_symmetry.space_group_name_H-M   'P 1'
#
loop_
_entity.id
_entity.type
_entity.pdbx_description
1 polymer ?
#
loop_
_entity_poly.entity_id
_entity_poly.type
_entity_poly.pdbx_seq_one_letter_code
_entity_poly.pdbx_strand_id
1 'polypeptide(L)' 'MADLYLKALESERKALWATCRLKGLPRDSMERRRIAQIDEDIAAHKAKQAKKQPG' A
#
# COMPACT_ATOMS: atom_id res chain seq x y z
N MET A 1 -7.38 -1.95 18.71
CA MET A 1 -7.26 -0.72 17.90
C MET A 1 -6.91 -1.10 16.48
N ALA A 2 -7.46 -0.41 15.48
CA ALA A 2 -7.04 -0.62 14.11
C ALA A 2 -5.61 -0.14 13.93
N ASP A 3 -4.83 -0.88 13.15
CA ASP A 3 -3.47 -0.51 12.82
C ASP A 3 -3.47 0.75 11.94
N LEU A 4 -3.19 1.91 12.56
CA LEU A 4 -3.23 3.21 11.90
C LEU A 4 -2.19 3.31 10.77
N TYR A 5 -1.07 2.59 10.89
CA TYR A 5 -0.04 2.54 9.87
C TYR A 5 -0.53 1.76 8.63
N LEU A 6 -1.09 0.56 8.83
CA LEU A 6 -1.66 -0.21 7.72
C LEU A 6 -2.79 0.55 7.01
N LYS A 7 -3.66 1.21 7.78
CA LYS A 7 -4.74 2.03 7.23
C LYS A 7 -4.22 3.20 6.39
N ALA A 8 -3.13 3.85 6.82
CA ALA A 8 -2.52 4.94 6.07
C ALA A 8 -1.97 4.45 4.72
N LEU A 9 -1.25 3.33 4.72
CA LEU A 9 -0.73 2.70 3.49
C LEU A 9 -1.86 2.32 2.51
N GLU A 10 -2.91 1.67 3.01
CA GLU A 10 -4.05 1.26 2.17
C GLU A 10 -4.79 2.47 1.58
N SER A 11 -4.90 3.57 2.34
CA SER A 11 -5.48 4.83 1.87
C SER A 11 -4.62 5.50 0.79
N GLU A 12 -3.30 5.61 1.03
CA GLU A 12 -2.35 6.18 0.06
C GLU A 12 -2.38 5.40 -1.26
N ARG A 13 -2.33 4.06 -1.18
CA ARG A 13 -2.43 3.17 -2.35
C ARG A 13 -3.71 3.44 -3.15
N LYS A 14 -4.86 3.53 -2.48
CA LYS A 14 -6.15 3.78 -3.14
C LYS A 14 -6.17 5.14 -3.84
N ALA A 15 -5.66 6.18 -3.20
CA ALA A 15 -5.58 7.51 -3.78
C ALA A 15 -4.68 7.52 -5.03
N LEU A 16 -3.51 6.88 -4.98
CA LEU A 16 -2.59 6.80 -6.12
C LEU A 16 -3.21 6.03 -7.30
N TRP A 17 -3.94 4.93 -7.04
CA TRP A 17 -4.67 4.22 -8.09
C TRP A 17 -5.72 5.12 -8.76
N ALA A 18 -6.46 5.90 -7.98
CA ALA A 18 -7.42 6.86 -8.51
C ALA A 18 -6.71 7.94 -9.36
N THR A 19 -5.61 8.51 -8.89
CA THR A 19 -4.81 9.48 -9.65
C THR A 19 -4.30 8.89 -10.98
N CYS A 20 -3.74 7.67 -10.95
CA CYS A 20 -3.26 7.00 -12.15
C CYS A 20 -4.38 6.81 -13.19
N ARG A 21 -5.57 6.39 -12.73
CA ARG A 21 -6.73 6.17 -13.60
C ARG A 21 -7.27 7.48 -14.16
N LEU A 22 -7.42 8.51 -13.31
CA LEU A 22 -7.98 9.80 -13.70
C LEU A 22 -7.09 10.56 -14.68
N LYS A 23 -5.76 10.50 -14.47
CA LYS A 23 -4.79 11.22 -15.30
C LYS A 23 -4.22 10.38 -16.46
N GLY A 24 -4.59 9.11 -16.58
CA GLY A 24 -4.05 8.21 -17.61
C GLY A 24 -2.52 8.00 -17.49
N LEU A 25 -2.00 7.91 -16.26
CA LEU A 25 -0.56 7.85 -16.04
C LEU A 25 0.05 6.55 -16.60
N PRO A 26 1.26 6.62 -17.19
CA PRO A 26 1.93 5.47 -17.75
C PRO A 26 2.39 4.50 -16.66
N ARG A 27 2.70 3.26 -17.05
CA ARG A 27 3.02 2.18 -16.11
C ARG A 27 4.32 2.41 -15.33
N ASP A 28 5.23 3.19 -15.88
CA ASP A 28 6.53 3.54 -15.30
C ASP A 28 6.52 4.83 -14.48
N SER A 29 5.34 5.46 -14.32
CA SER A 29 5.18 6.69 -13.55
C SER A 29 5.61 6.51 -12.09
N MET A 30 5.98 7.63 -11.45
CA MET A 30 6.42 7.60 -10.05
C MET A 30 5.31 7.11 -9.10
N GLU A 31 4.05 7.41 -9.41
CA GLU A 31 2.88 6.94 -8.67
C GLU A 31 2.74 5.42 -8.75
N ARG A 32 2.99 4.81 -9.92
CA ARG A 32 2.99 3.36 -10.08
C ARG A 32 4.12 2.69 -9.31
N ARG A 33 5.31 3.30 -9.30
CA ARG A 33 6.44 2.84 -8.48
C ARG A 33 6.10 2.93 -6.99
N ARG A 34 5.46 4.02 -6.56
CA ARG A 34 5.03 4.20 -5.17
C ARG A 34 3.97 3.19 -4.74
N ILE A 35 3.00 2.86 -5.62
CA ILE A 35 2.03 1.79 -5.39
C ILE A 35 2.73 0.45 -5.14
N ALA A 36 3.74 0.10 -5.95
CA ALA A 36 4.51 -1.13 -5.76
C ALA A 36 5.24 -1.17 -4.41
N GLN A 37 5.86 -0.06 -4.01
CA GLN A 37 6.48 0.05 -2.68
C GLN A 37 5.46 -0.15 -1.55
N ILE A 38 4.29 0.49 -1.65
CA ILE A 38 3.23 0.34 -0.64
C ILE A 38 2.74 -1.11 -0.57
N ASP A 39 2.67 -1.82 -1.69
CA ASP A 39 2.29 -3.23 -1.73
C ASP A 39 3.29 -4.12 -0.97
N GLU A 40 4.59 -3.85 -1.13
CA GLU A 40 5.65 -4.51 -0.36
C GLU A 40 5.55 -4.19 1.13
N ASP A 41 5.35 -2.92 1.50
CA ASP A 41 5.24 -2.48 2.89
C ASP A 41 4.03 -3.12 3.59
N ILE A 42 2.87 -3.17 2.91
CA ILE A 42 1.66 -3.84 3.41
C ILE A 42 1.93 -5.34 3.62
N ALA A 43 2.56 -6.01 2.65
CA ALA A 43 2.85 -7.43 2.74
C ALA A 43 3.82 -7.73 3.91
N ALA A 44 4.89 -6.94 4.04
CA ALA A 44 5.85 -7.06 5.13
C ALA A 44 5.19 -6.83 6.49
N HIS A 45 4.30 -5.84 6.61
CA HIS A 45 3.58 -5.56 7.84
C HIS A 45 2.61 -6.68 8.22
N LYS A 46 1.83 -7.20 7.26
CA LYS A 46 0.92 -8.33 7.48
C LYS A 46 1.68 -9.59 7.88
N ALA A 47 2.83 -9.86 7.26
CA ALA A 47 3.69 -10.99 7.63
C ALA A 47 4.25 -10.86 9.06
N LYS A 48 4.63 -9.65 9.48
CA LYS A 48 5.06 -9.37 10.86
C LYS A 48 3.93 -9.58 11.86
N GLN A 49 2.72 -9.13 11.55
CA GLN A 49 1.55 -9.34 12.41
C GLN A 49 1.20 -10.83 12.55
N ALA A 50 1.22 -11.59 11.45
CA ALA A 50 1.00 -13.03 11.47
C ALA A 50 2.02 -13.77 12.35
N LYS A 51 3.29 -13.35 12.35
CA LYS A 51 4.34 -13.92 13.22
C LYS A 51 4.19 -13.54 14.70
N LYS A 52 3.58 -12.39 15.00
CA LYS A 52 3.43 -11.88 16.37
C LYS A 52 2.28 -12.53 17.13
N GLN A 53 1.44 -13.31 16.46
CA GLN A 53 0.33 -14.01 17.08
C GLN A 53 0.75 -15.45 17.38
N PRO A 54 1.26 -15.76 18.59
CA PRO A 54 1.28 -17.14 19.04
C PRO A 54 -0.20 -17.57 19.19
N GLY A 55 -0.50 -18.80 18.75
CA GLY A 55 -1.80 -19.43 19.01
C GLY A 55 -2.08 -19.57 20.49
#